data_AF-A0A371M2D2-F1
#
_entry.id   AF-A0A371M2D2-F1
#
_cell.length_a   1.000
_cell.length_b   1.000
_cell.length_c   1.000
_cell.angle_alpha   90.00
_cell.angle_beta   90.00
_cell.angle_gamma   90.00
#
_symmetry.space_group_name_H-M   'P 1'
#
loop_
_entity.id
_entity.type
_entity.pdbx_description
1 polymer ?
#
loop_
_entity_poly.entity_id
_entity_poly.type
_entity_poly.pdbx_seq_one_letter_code
_entity_poly.pdbx_strand_id
1 'polypeptide(L)'
;MAADLQEKTNRYEGMLADALDEAVQAVPDETHLGDAAADCLEMAGSYLDDGRHFKADDDWVNALASFSYGYGWLDAGVRMGLFDIPDDSHLFTM
;
A
#
# COMPACT_ATOMS: atom_id res chain seq x y z
N MET A 1 -9.21 -17.67 15.35
CA MET A 1 -9.74 -16.32 15.62
C MET A 1 -8.67 -15.30 16.02
N ALA A 2 -7.64 -15.60 16.83
CA ALA A 2 -6.46 -14.72 16.97
C ALA A 2 -5.36 -15.03 15.93
N ALA A 3 -5.04 -16.32 15.73
CA ALA A 3 -4.09 -16.75 14.70
C ALA A 3 -4.48 -16.33 13.27
N ASP A 4 -5.78 -16.18 13.02
CA ASP A 4 -6.34 -15.74 11.73
C ASP A 4 -6.12 -14.24 11.50
N LEU A 5 -6.24 -13.42 12.56
CA LEU A 5 -5.95 -11.99 12.48
C LEU A 5 -4.46 -11.74 12.26
N GLN A 6 -3.58 -12.42 12.99
CA GLN A 6 -2.14 -12.25 12.85
C GLN A 6 -1.63 -12.72 11.48
N GLU A 7 -2.09 -13.87 10.98
CA GLU A 7 -1.79 -14.32 9.62
C GLU A 7 -2.23 -13.28 8.60
N LYS A 8 -3.50 -12.84 8.67
CA LYS A 8 -4.03 -11.85 7.73
C LYS A 8 -3.25 -10.53 7.78
N THR A 9 -2.88 -10.08 8.98
CA THR A 9 -2.09 -8.86 9.19
C THR A 9 -0.71 -8.98 8.55
N ASN A 10 0.00 -10.08 8.80
CA ASN A 10 1.31 -10.34 8.18
C ASN A 10 1.21 -10.42 6.66
N ARG A 11 0.15 -11.05 6.14
CA ARG A 11 -0.08 -11.13 4.70
C ARG A 11 -0.30 -9.75 4.09
N TYR A 12 -1.10 -8.90 4.73
CA TYR A 12 -1.37 -7.54 4.24
C TYR A 12 -0.15 -6.63 4.33
N GLU A 13 0.69 -6.78 5.37
CA GLU A 13 1.99 -6.11 5.44
C GLU A 13 2.85 -6.46 4.22
N GLY A 14 2.99 -7.75 3.93
CA GLY A 14 3.77 -8.23 2.78
C GLY A 14 3.22 -7.70 1.47
N MET A 15 1.91 -7.81 1.25
CA MET A 15 1.26 -7.28 0.04
C MET A 15 1.53 -5.79 -0.14
N LEU A 16 1.36 -4.96 0.90
CA LEU A 16 1.60 -3.52 0.80
C LEU A 16 3.08 -3.20 0.52
N ALA A 17 4.01 -3.90 1.19
CA ALA A 17 5.43 -3.72 0.97
C ALA A 17 5.82 -4.08 -0.47
N ASP A 18 5.38 -5.23 -0.98
CA ASP A 18 5.64 -5.67 -2.35
C ASP A 18 5.04 -4.69 -3.37
N ALA A 19 3.81 -4.22 -3.13
CA ALA A 19 3.15 -3.24 -4.00
C ALA A 19 3.87 -1.87 -4.03
N LEU A 20 4.42 -1.42 -2.91
CA LEU A 20 5.25 -0.21 -2.84
C LEU A 20 6.56 -0.37 -3.63
N ASP A 21 7.20 -1.53 -3.51
CA ASP A 21 8.46 -1.82 -4.20
C ASP A 21 8.26 -1.96 -5.73
N GLU A 22 7.09 -2.45 -6.16
CA GLU A 22 6.75 -2.62 -7.58
C GLU A 22 6.14 -1.37 -8.24
N ALA A 23 5.63 -0.40 -7.46
CA ALA A 23 4.94 0.77 -8.01
C ALA A 23 5.90 1.66 -8.82
N VAL A 24 5.70 1.72 -10.14
CA VAL A 24 6.45 2.61 -11.03
C VAL A 24 5.55 3.77 -11.47
N GLN A 25 5.99 5.00 -11.25
CA GLN A 25 5.24 6.17 -11.69
C GLN A 25 5.12 6.22 -13.22
N ALA A 26 3.88 6.36 -13.72
CA ALA A 26 3.57 6.44 -15.15
C ALA A 26 3.42 7.88 -15.67
N VAL A 27 3.29 8.84 -14.75
CA VAL A 27 3.06 10.26 -15.04
C VAL A 27 4.34 11.09 -14.85
N PRO A 28 4.52 12.25 -15.52
CA PRO A 28 5.72 13.07 -15.35
C PRO A 28 5.76 13.79 -14.00
N ASP A 29 6.94 13.80 -13.35
CA ASP A 29 7.15 14.36 -12.00
C ASP A 29 6.73 15.84 -11.85
N GLU A 30 7.04 16.68 -12.85
CA GLU A 30 6.80 18.14 -12.77
C GLU A 30 5.35 18.54 -13.08
N THR A 31 4.39 17.64 -12.85
CA THR A 31 2.96 17.85 -13.12
C THR A 31 2.13 17.61 -11.87
N HIS A 32 0.92 18.18 -11.81
CA HIS A 32 -0.01 17.89 -10.71
C HIS A 32 -0.35 16.40 -10.55
N LEU A 33 -0.24 15.62 -11.62
CA LEU A 33 -0.40 14.16 -11.52
C LEU A 33 0.85 13.49 -10.96
N GLY A 34 2.05 14.01 -11.27
CA GLY A 34 3.30 13.62 -10.60
C GLY A 34 3.25 13.89 -9.11
N ASP A 35 2.81 15.08 -8.70
CA ASP A 35 2.56 15.41 -7.28
C ASP A 35 1.59 14.40 -6.64
N ALA A 36 0.46 14.11 -7.30
CA ALA A 36 -0.52 13.15 -6.81
C ALA A 36 0.03 11.72 -6.71
N ALA A 37 0.91 11.31 -7.61
CA ALA A 37 1.57 10.00 -7.56
C ALA A 37 2.54 9.94 -6.37
N ALA A 38 3.33 11.00 -6.15
CA ALA A 38 4.21 11.13 -5.00
C ALA A 38 3.43 11.09 -3.67
N ASP A 39 2.31 11.83 -3.58
CA ASP A 39 1.42 11.81 -2.41
C ASP A 39 0.88 10.40 -2.14
N CYS A 40 0.48 9.66 -3.17
CA CYS A 40 0.01 8.28 -3.01
C CYS A 40 1.10 7.35 -2.46
N LEU A 41 2.34 7.47 -2.95
CA LEU A 41 3.48 6.69 -2.46
C LEU A 41 3.85 7.06 -1.02
N GLU A 42 3.90 8.36 -0.71
CA GLU A 42 4.19 8.86 0.63
C GLU A 42 3.14 8.36 1.65
N MET A 43 1.86 8.46 1.30
CA MET A 43 0.78 8.00 2.16
C MET A 43 0.83 6.48 2.36
N ALA A 44 1.00 5.70 1.28
CA ALA A 44 1.12 4.25 1.37
C ALA A 44 2.32 3.81 2.23
N GLY A 45 3.49 4.45 2.05
CA GLY A 45 4.68 4.21 2.86
C GLY A 45 4.48 4.56 4.34
N SER A 46 3.86 5.71 4.62
CA SER A 46 3.54 6.13 6.00
C SER A 46 2.63 5.12 6.70
N TYR A 47 1.62 4.59 6.01
CA TYR A 47 0.74 3.55 6.56
C TYR A 47 1.43 2.19 6.73
N LEU A 48 2.42 1.86 5.90
CA LEU A 48 3.26 0.68 6.12
C LEU A 48 4.06 0.81 7.42
N ASP A 49 4.65 1.98 7.67
CA ASP A 49 5.42 2.25 8.88
C ASP A 49 4.51 2.28 10.13
N ASP A 50 3.35 2.93 10.06
CA ASP A 50 2.34 2.92 11.13
C ASP A 50 1.87 1.49 11.45
N GLY A 51 1.60 0.70 10.41
CA GLY A 51 1.16 -0.68 10.59
C GLY A 51 2.23 -1.54 11.27
N ARG A 52 3.51 -1.35 10.92
CA ARG A 52 4.65 -2.01 11.59
C ARG A 52 4.80 -1.55 13.04
N HIS A 53 4.56 -0.27 13.32
CA HIS A 53 4.56 0.27 14.68
C HIS A 53 3.46 -0.39 15.53
N PHE A 54 2.21 -0.37 15.08
CA PHE A 54 1.10 -1.01 15.79
C PHE A 54 1.32 -2.51 16.00
N LYS A 55 1.89 -3.19 15.00
CA LYS A 55 2.23 -4.61 15.09
C LYS A 55 3.28 -4.89 16.16
N ALA A 56 4.31 -4.04 16.28
CA ALA A 56 5.34 -4.15 17.31
C ALA A 56 4.77 -3.97 18.74
N ASP A 57 3.68 -3.21 18.88
CA ASP A 57 2.97 -2.97 20.13
C ASP A 57 1.81 -3.97 20.39
N ASP A 58 1.76 -5.08 19.64
CA ASP A 58 0.68 -6.09 19.69
C ASP A 58 -0.73 -5.56 19.39
N ASP A 59 -0.86 -4.38 18.76
CA ASP A 59 -2.12 -3.80 18.28
C ASP A 59 -2.43 -4.28 16.86
N TRP A 60 -2.77 -5.56 16.76
CA TRP A 60 -2.99 -6.26 15.48
C TRP A 60 -4.16 -5.71 14.67
N VAL A 61 -5.17 -5.11 15.32
CA VAL A 61 -6.33 -4.53 14.62
C VAL A 61 -5.93 -3.25 13.90
N ASN A 62 -5.22 -2.35 14.60
CA ASN A 62 -4.74 -1.11 13.97
C ASN A 62 -3.63 -1.39 12.95
N ALA A 63 -2.77 -2.39 13.20
CA ALA A 63 -1.80 -2.84 12.20
C ALA A 63 -2.48 -3.26 10.88
N LEU A 64 -3.48 -4.14 10.95
CA LEU A 64 -4.23 -4.57 9.77
C LEU A 64 -4.96 -3.40 9.09
N ALA A 65 -5.53 -2.48 9.87
CA ALA A 65 -6.22 -1.31 9.34
C ALA A 65 -5.25 -0.41 8.57
N SER A 66 -4.06 -0.13 9.12
CA SER A 66 -3.02 0.66 8.46
C SER A 66 -2.56 0.01 7.15
N PHE A 67 -2.21 -1.28 7.16
CA PHE A 67 -1.80 -1.96 5.92
C PHE A 67 -2.90 -1.96 4.86
N SER A 68 -4.15 -2.21 5.27
CA SER A 68 -5.29 -2.20 4.34
C SER A 68 -5.53 -0.81 3.73
N TYR A 69 -5.37 0.25 4.52
CA TYR A 69 -5.59 1.62 4.06
C TYR A 69 -4.44 2.15 3.21
N GLY A 70 -3.19 1.82 3.55
CA GLY A 70 -2.03 2.06 2.70
C GLY A 70 -2.18 1.41 1.33
N TYR A 71 -2.71 0.19 1.27
CA TYR A 71 -3.03 -0.48 0.01
C TYR A 71 -4.08 0.28 -0.82
N GLY A 72 -5.06 0.87 -0.15
CA GLY A 72 -6.10 1.69 -0.78
C GLY A 72 -5.54 2.92 -1.50
N TRP A 73 -4.46 3.53 -0.99
CA TRP A 73 -3.79 4.63 -1.68
C TRP A 73 -3.15 4.19 -3.00
N LEU A 74 -2.46 3.05 -3.00
CA LEU A 74 -1.87 2.51 -4.23
C LEU A 74 -2.94 2.07 -5.24
N ASP A 75 -3.96 1.33 -4.80
CA ASP A 75 -5.05 0.88 -5.68
C ASP A 75 -5.81 2.07 -6.31
N ALA A 76 -5.98 3.16 -5.54
CA ALA A 76 -6.54 4.40 -6.07
C ALA A 76 -5.63 5.04 -7.13
N GLY A 77 -4.32 5.15 -6.87
CA GLY A 77 -3.36 5.71 -7.82
C GLY A 77 -3.29 4.92 -9.12
N VAL A 78 -3.33 3.59 -9.02
CA VAL A 78 -3.42 2.65 -10.14
C VAL A 78 -4.66 2.90 -10.99
N ARG A 79 -5.84 2.97 -10.36
CA ARG A 79 -7.11 3.20 -11.06
C ARG A 79 -7.17 4.58 -11.73
N MET A 80 -6.43 5.55 -11.19
CA MET A 80 -6.27 6.88 -11.76
C MET A 80 -5.21 6.95 -12.86
N GLY A 81 -4.46 5.86 -13.11
CA GLY A 81 -3.40 5.80 -14.12
C GLY A 81 -2.11 6.51 -13.70
N LEU A 82 -1.87 6.66 -12.39
CA LEU A 82 -0.67 7.30 -11.85
C LEU A 82 0.54 6.35 -11.87
N PHE A 83 0.29 5.05 -11.81
CA PHE A 83 1.31 4.01 -11.77
C PHE A 83 1.17 3.04 -12.93
N ASP A 84 2.30 2.58 -13.45
CA ASP A 84 2.38 1.46 -14.39
C ASP A 84 2.48 0.18 -13.57
N ILE A 85 1.61 -0.78 -13.87
CA ILE A 85 1.65 -2.09 -13.24
C ILE A 85 1.91 -3.12 -14.33
N PRO A 86 2.89 -4.01 -14.15
CA PRO A 86 3.08 -5.14 -15.05
C PRO A 86 1.76 -5.91 -15.23
N ASP A 87 1.41 -6.24 -16.48
CA ASP A 87 0.14 -6.92 -16.84
C ASP A 87 -0.11 -8.25 -16.08
N ASP A 88 0.92 -8.86 -15.49
CA ASP A 88 0.86 -10.11 -14.71
C ASP A 88 0.75 -9.92 -13.18
N SER A 89 0.61 -8.68 -12.69
CA SER A 89 0.51 -8.43 -11.26
C SER A 89 -0.88 -8.76 -10.70
N HIS A 90 -0.96 -9.79 -9.86
CA HIS A 90 -2.16 -10.09 -9.06
C HIS A 90 -2.29 -9.20 -7.81
N LEU A 91 -1.45 -8.18 -7.68
CA LEU A 91 -1.42 -7.31 -6.51
C LEU A 91 -2.61 -6.33 -6.52
N PHE A 92 -3.03 -5.82 -7.67
CA PHE A 92 -4.05 -4.76 -7.71
C PHE A 92 -5.44 -5.25 -8.12
N THR A 93 -6.47 -4.56 -7.64
CA THR A 93 -7.87 -4.89 -7.96
C THR A 93 -8.31 -4.01 -9.13
N MET A 94 -8.06 -4.47 -10.35
CA MET A 94 -8.51 -3.82 -11.60
C MET A 94 -10.01 -3.99 -11.84
#